data_AF-A0A8T7JA15-F1
#
_entry.id   AF-A0A8T7JA15-F1
#
_cell.length_a   1.000
_cell.length_b   1.000
_cell.length_c   1.000
_cell.angle_alpha   90.00
_cell.angle_beta   90.00
_cell.angle_gamma   90.00
#
_symmetry.space_group_name_H-M   'P 1'
#
loop_
_entity.id
_entity.type
_entity.pdbx_description
1 polymer ?
#
loop_
_entity_poly.entity_id
_entity_poly.type
_entity_poly.pdbx_seq_one_letter_code
_entity_poly.pdbx_strand_id
1 'polypeptide(L)'
;MKRVLIMVTALVILISAVLHLVAPVVSRLSMEGLMLVPAALIYGLLARAIWRGARWAQWLTLFVALFGIAVSVRGYLTAGAVPSWVYLQIIIADALAAGLLFVLLWGEAPAVKKAAKAS
;
A
#
# COMPACT_ATOMS: atom_id res chain seq x y z
N MET A 1 11.16 -14.71 -11.00
CA MET A 1 10.76 -13.27 -11.05
C MET A 1 9.46 -12.98 -10.30
N LYS A 2 8.31 -13.59 -10.64
CA LYS A 2 7.01 -13.31 -9.99
C LYS A 2 7.00 -13.41 -8.45
N ARG A 3 7.62 -14.45 -7.88
CA ARG A 3 7.73 -14.60 -6.41
C ARG A 3 8.52 -13.47 -5.75
N VAL A 4 9.62 -13.05 -6.38
CA VAL A 4 10.44 -11.92 -5.92
C VAL A 4 9.62 -10.64 -5.94
N LEU A 5 8.87 -10.40 -7.03
CA LEU A 5 7.99 -9.23 -7.13
C LEU A 5 6.93 -9.23 -6.02
N ILE A 6 6.29 -10.37 -5.73
CA ILE A 6 5.34 -10.50 -4.61
C ILE A 6 5.99 -10.14 -3.27
N MET A 7 7.20 -10.65 -3.00
CA MET A 7 7.92 -10.35 -1.76
C MET A 7 8.26 -8.86 -1.67
N VAL A 8 8.79 -8.27 -2.73
CA VAL A 8 9.11 -6.84 -2.78
C VAL A 8 7.86 -5.99 -2.57
N THR A 9 6.74 -6.32 -3.23
CA THR A 9 5.47 -5.61 -3.02
C THR A 9 5.02 -5.69 -1.57
N ALA A 10 5.05 -6.88 -0.96
CA ALA A 10 4.65 -7.04 0.43
C ALA A 10 5.59 -6.29 1.39
N LEU A 11 6.90 -6.24 1.12
CA LEU A 11 7.86 -5.44 1.90
C LEU A 11 7.56 -3.94 1.80
N VAL A 12 7.28 -3.42 0.60
CA VAL A 12 6.93 -2.01 0.42
C VAL A 12 5.65 -1.66 1.18
N ILE A 13 4.62 -2.52 1.12
CA ILE A 13 3.38 -2.33 1.88
C ILE A 13 3.64 -2.35 3.39
N LEU A 14 4.52 -3.25 3.86
CA LEU A 14 4.90 -3.31 5.27
C LEU A 14 5.66 -2.05 5.71
N ILE A 15 6.54 -1.52 4.86
CA ILE A 15 7.20 -0.23 5.11
C ILE A 15 6.16 0.89 5.21
N SER A 16 5.17 0.94 4.29
CA SER A 16 4.07 1.91 4.39
C SER A 16 3.31 1.75 5.71
N ALA A 17 3.01 0.52 6.15
CA ALA A 17 2.36 0.26 7.44
C ALA A 17 3.17 0.84 8.62
N VAL A 18 4.50 0.69 8.61
CA VAL A 18 5.36 1.26 9.65
C VAL A 18 5.35 2.79 9.60
N LEU A 19 5.37 3.41 8.41
CA LEU A 19 5.29 4.86 8.27
C LEU A 19 4.00 5.44 8.85
N HIS A 20 2.87 4.74 8.70
CA HIS A 20 1.61 5.14 9.34
C HIS A 20 1.69 5.12 10.88
N LEU A 21 2.51 4.24 11.47
CA LEU A 21 2.74 4.21 12.93
C LEU A 21 3.71 5.31 13.40
N VAL A 22 4.48 5.92 12.52
CA VAL A 22 5.31 7.08 12.85
C VAL A 22 4.44 8.31 13.13
N ALA A 23 3.35 8.47 12.38
CA ALA A 23 2.44 9.62 12.49
C ALA A 23 1.96 9.92 13.92
N PRO A 24 1.35 8.98 14.68
CA PRO A 24 0.92 9.24 16.05
C PRO A 24 2.07 9.58 16.99
N VAL A 25 3.28 9.06 16.76
CA VAL A 25 4.43 9.36 17.63
C VAL A 25 4.88 10.81 17.43
N VAL A 26 5.06 11.23 16.18
CA VAL A 26 5.57 12.58 15.88
C VAL A 26 4.51 13.67 16.06
N SER A 27 3.23 13.31 16.00
CA SER A 27 2.11 14.22 16.27
C SER A 27 1.72 14.27 17.76
N ARG A 28 2.51 13.64 18.65
CA ARG A 28 2.25 13.56 20.11
C ARG A 28 0.88 12.97 20.45
N LEU A 29 0.52 11.88 19.77
CA LEU A 29 -0.75 11.16 19.89
C LEU A 29 -1.97 12.05 19.59
N SER A 30 -1.82 13.01 18.67
CA SER A 30 -2.96 13.77 18.17
C SER A 30 -4.01 12.85 17.55
N MET A 31 -5.28 13.28 17.58
CA MET A 31 -6.37 12.53 16.96
C MET A 31 -6.10 12.26 15.48
N GLU A 32 -5.57 13.25 14.76
CA GLU A 32 -5.17 13.11 13.35
C GLU A 32 -4.15 11.98 13.17
N GLY A 33 -3.09 11.92 13.99
CA GLY A 33 -2.08 10.86 13.91
C GLY A 33 -2.64 9.48 14.28
N LEU A 34 -3.50 9.40 15.30
CA LEU A 34 -4.17 8.15 15.71
C LEU A 34 -5.09 7.60 14.61
N MET A 35 -5.68 8.46 13.78
CA MET A 35 -6.50 8.02 12.64
C MET A 35 -5.69 7.26 11.57
N LEU A 36 -4.36 7.35 11.55
CA LEU A 36 -3.52 6.55 10.63
C LEU A 36 -3.23 5.12 11.15
N VAL A 37 -3.45 4.85 12.44
CA VAL A 37 -3.17 3.53 13.04
C VAL A 37 -4.00 2.41 12.41
N PRO A 38 -5.33 2.57 12.17
CA PRO A 38 -6.11 1.53 11.48
C PRO A 38 -5.55 1.18 10.10
N ALA A 39 -5.06 2.17 9.34
CA ALA A 39 -4.43 1.94 8.04
C ALA A 39 -3.14 1.10 8.17
N ALA A 40 -2.32 1.36 9.20
CA ALA A 40 -1.14 0.54 9.49
C ALA A 40 -1.50 -0.93 9.72
N LEU A 41 -2.54 -1.20 10.52
CA LEU A 41 -2.99 -2.56 10.80
C LEU A 41 -3.52 -3.26 9.54
N ILE A 42 -4.32 -2.55 8.74
CA ILE A 42 -4.86 -3.05 7.47
C ILE A 42 -3.71 -3.40 6.52
N TYR A 43 -2.73 -2.51 6.33
CA TYR A 43 -1.59 -2.79 5.47
C TYR A 43 -0.72 -3.94 5.99
N GLY A 44 -0.50 -4.05 7.30
CA GLY A 44 0.25 -5.17 7.88
C GLY A 44 -0.41 -6.53 7.61
N LEU A 45 -1.74 -6.62 7.76
CA LEU A 45 -2.51 -7.82 7.45
C LEU A 45 -2.49 -8.14 5.95
N LEU A 46 -2.67 -7.13 5.10
CA LEU A 46 -2.66 -7.28 3.66
C LEU A 46 -1.27 -7.66 3.12
N ALA A 47 -0.20 -7.09 3.66
CA ALA A 47 1.17 -7.48 3.34
C ALA A 47 1.40 -8.97 3.61
N ARG A 48 0.93 -9.49 4.77
CA ARG A 48 0.99 -10.92 5.09
C ARG A 48 0.19 -11.78 4.11
N ALA A 49 -1.00 -11.34 3.70
CA ALA A 49 -1.81 -12.05 2.72
C ALA A 49 -1.16 -12.07 1.32
N ILE A 50 -0.59 -10.94 0.90
CA ILE A 50 0.15 -10.83 -0.37
C ILE A 50 1.40 -11.69 -0.35
N TRP A 51 2.12 -11.77 0.78
CA TRP A 51 3.28 -12.66 0.94
C TRP A 51 2.93 -14.13 0.66
N ARG A 52 1.69 -14.53 0.98
CA ARG A 52 1.15 -15.87 0.70
C ARG A 52 0.62 -16.03 -0.74
N GLY A 53 0.74 -14.99 -1.57
CA GLY A 53 0.29 -14.99 -2.96
C GLY A 53 -1.22 -14.77 -3.15
N ALA A 54 -1.93 -14.26 -2.14
CA ALA A 54 -3.37 -14.06 -2.22
C ALA A 54 -3.73 -12.94 -3.22
N ARG A 55 -4.28 -13.30 -4.39
CA ARG A 55 -4.62 -12.34 -5.45
C ARG A 55 -5.75 -11.38 -5.06
N TRP A 56 -6.72 -11.80 -4.25
CA TRP A 56 -7.76 -10.90 -3.74
C TRP A 56 -7.17 -9.79 -2.87
N ALA A 57 -6.12 -10.10 -2.09
CA ALA A 57 -5.46 -9.14 -1.23
C ALA A 57 -4.68 -8.11 -2.07
N GLN A 58 -4.13 -8.50 -3.22
CA GLN A 58 -3.47 -7.57 -4.15
C GLN A 58 -4.46 -6.53 -4.67
N TRP A 59 -5.64 -6.96 -5.12
CA TRP A 59 -6.70 -6.05 -5.55
C TRP A 59 -7.17 -5.12 -4.44
N LEU A 60 -7.47 -5.67 -3.27
CA LEU A 60 -7.92 -4.86 -2.13
C LEU A 60 -6.85 -3.84 -1.72
N THR A 61 -5.58 -4.25 -1.66
CA THR A 61 -4.48 -3.35 -1.30
C THR A 61 -4.29 -2.24 -2.33
N LEU A 62 -4.53 -2.52 -3.62
CA LEU A 62 -4.45 -1.48 -4.65
C LEU A 62 -5.47 -0.38 -4.37
N PHE A 63 -6.72 -0.73 -4.07
CA PHE A 63 -7.75 0.28 -3.74
C PHE A 63 -7.46 1.00 -2.43
N VAL A 64 -6.98 0.29 -1.41
CA VAL A 64 -6.55 0.90 -0.13
C VAL A 64 -5.40 1.89 -0.37
N ALA A 65 -4.42 1.56 -1.20
CA ALA A 65 -3.31 2.45 -1.56
C ALA A 65 -3.78 3.71 -2.29
N LEU A 66 -4.67 3.58 -3.27
CA LEU A 66 -5.22 4.75 -3.96
C LEU A 66 -6.02 5.66 -3.03
N PHE A 67 -6.82 5.07 -2.14
CA PHE A 67 -7.55 5.82 -1.12
C PHE A 67 -6.61 6.48 -0.10
N GLY A 68 -5.59 5.75 0.37
CA GLY A 68 -4.56 6.22 1.29
C GLY A 68 -3.76 7.40 0.74
N ILE A 69 -3.43 7.37 -0.56
CA ILE A 69 -2.82 8.51 -1.27
C ILE A 69 -3.74 9.73 -1.21
N ALA A 70 -5.03 9.59 -1.55
CA ALA A 70 -5.97 10.72 -1.55
C ALA A 70 -6.12 11.34 -0.15
N VAL A 71 -6.23 10.51 0.89
CA VAL A 71 -6.31 10.97 2.29
C VAL A 71 -4.99 11.65 2.71
N SER A 72 -3.85 11.08 2.35
CA SER A 72 -2.53 11.61 2.72
C SER A 72 -2.21 12.92 1.99
N VAL A 73 -2.63 13.08 0.73
CA VAL A 73 -2.54 14.35 0.00
C VAL A 73 -3.37 15.41 0.68
N ARG A 74 -4.60 15.09 1.11
CA ARG A 74 -5.41 16.02 1.90
C ARG A 74 -4.69 16.43 3.18
N GLY A 75 -4.18 15.47 3.95
CA GLY A 75 -3.43 15.74 5.19
C GLY A 75 -2.19 16.62 4.97
N TYR A 76 -1.45 16.34 3.89
CA TYR A 76 -0.30 17.15 3.45
C TYR A 76 -0.69 18.61 3.19
N LEU A 77 -1.80 18.84 2.49
CA LEU A 77 -2.27 20.19 2.12
C LEU A 77 -2.88 20.96 3.30
N THR A 78 -3.48 20.28 4.28
CA THR A 78 -4.09 20.94 5.44
C THR A 78 -3.08 21.38 6.49
N ALA A 79 -1.83 20.89 6.44
CA ALA A 79 -0.76 21.22 7.38
C ALA A 79 -1.19 21.07 8.86
N GLY A 80 -1.76 19.92 9.20
CA GLY A 80 -2.29 19.61 10.53
C GLY A 80 -1.20 19.34 11.58
N ALA A 81 -1.58 18.60 12.63
CA ALA A 81 -0.70 18.16 13.70
C ALA A 81 0.33 17.10 13.24
N VAL A 82 0.03 16.35 12.20
CA VAL A 82 0.99 15.43 11.57
C VAL A 82 1.87 16.22 10.59
N PRO A 83 3.21 16.19 10.72
CA PRO A 83 4.11 16.93 9.84
C PRO A 83 4.00 16.50 8.37
N SER A 84 4.05 17.46 7.45
CA SER A 84 3.91 17.22 6.00
C SER A 84 4.92 16.21 5.44
N TRP A 85 6.13 16.10 6.02
CA TRP A 85 7.12 15.13 5.58
C TRP A 85 6.67 13.67 5.83
N VAL A 86 5.85 13.42 6.86
CA VAL A 86 5.27 12.09 7.13
C VAL A 86 4.30 11.72 6.01
N TYR A 87 3.39 12.64 5.68
CA TYR A 87 2.45 12.43 4.58
C TYR A 87 3.15 12.22 3.25
N LEU A 88 4.22 12.98 2.97
CA LEU A 88 5.00 12.81 1.74
C LEU A 88 5.61 11.39 1.65
N GLN A 89 6.17 10.87 2.75
CA GLN A 89 6.71 9.51 2.79
C GLN A 89 5.63 8.45 2.58
N ILE A 90 4.45 8.62 3.21
CA ILE A 90 3.29 7.73 3.02
C ILE A 90 2.82 7.75 1.56
N ILE A 91 2.67 8.94 0.96
CA ILE A 91 2.25 9.09 -0.45
C ILE A 91 3.21 8.35 -1.38
N ILE A 92 4.52 8.52 -1.19
CA ILE A 92 5.53 7.86 -2.02
C ILE A 92 5.46 6.33 -1.84
N ALA A 93 5.34 5.85 -0.60
CA ALA A 93 5.26 4.42 -0.31
C ALA A 93 4.00 3.78 -0.90
N ASP A 94 2.84 4.43 -0.77
CA ASP A 94 1.57 3.96 -1.31
C ASP A 94 1.55 4.01 -2.84
N ALA A 95 2.14 5.04 -3.46
CA ALA A 95 2.27 5.12 -4.91
C ALA A 95 3.18 4.00 -5.45
N LEU A 96 4.29 3.72 -4.78
CA LEU A 96 5.17 2.59 -5.13
C LEU A 96 4.45 1.25 -4.97
N ALA A 97 3.71 1.06 -3.87
CA ALA A 97 2.91 -0.14 -3.65
C ALA A 97 1.86 -0.32 -4.75
N ALA A 98 1.12 0.73 -5.09
CA ALA A 98 0.11 0.73 -6.15
C ALA A 98 0.73 0.38 -7.51
N GLY A 99 1.88 0.96 -7.86
CA GLY A 99 2.60 0.66 -9.09
C GLY A 99 3.05 -0.80 -9.17
N LEU A 100 3.63 -1.34 -8.09
CA LEU A 100 4.03 -2.75 -8.04
C LEU A 100 2.82 -3.71 -8.10
N LEU A 101 1.72 -3.37 -7.44
CA LEU A 101 0.47 -4.13 -7.48
C LEU A 101 -0.14 -4.11 -8.87
N PHE A 102 -0.11 -2.97 -9.56
CA PHE A 102 -0.56 -2.86 -10.95
C PHE A 102 0.24 -3.81 -11.85
N VAL A 103 1.58 -3.82 -11.74
CA VAL A 103 2.43 -4.76 -12.48
C VAL A 103 2.12 -6.21 -12.14
N LEU A 104 1.90 -6.56 -10.86
CA LEU A 104 1.52 -7.91 -10.45
C LEU A 104 0.17 -8.36 -11.00
N LEU A 105 -0.82 -7.47 -10.98
CA LEU A 105 -2.18 -7.79 -11.38
C LEU A 105 -2.32 -7.88 -12.91
N TRP A 106 -1.70 -6.96 -13.66
CA TRP A 106 -1.80 -6.88 -15.13
C TRP A 106 -0.67 -7.56 -15.89
N GLY A 107 0.48 -7.85 -15.26
CA GLY A 107 1.52 -8.68 -15.85
C GLY A 107 1.09 -10.14 -16.09
N GLU A 108 -0.05 -10.52 -15.53
CA GLU A 108 -0.75 -11.79 -15.81
C GLU A 108 -1.93 -11.53 -16.75
N ALA A 109 -1.69 -11.32 -18.05
CA ALA A 109 -2.77 -11.27 -19.03
C ALA A 109 -3.60 -12.58 -18.97
N PRO A 110 -4.90 -12.54 -18.59
CA PRO A 110 -5.68 -13.76 -18.35
C PRO A 110 -6.06 -14.55 -19.62
N ALA A 111 -5.92 -13.96 -20.81
CA ALA A 111 -6.51 -14.52 -22.04
C ALA A 111 -5.52 -15.13 -23.05
N VAL A 112 -4.26 -14.68 -23.13
CA VAL A 112 -3.35 -15.13 -24.20
C VAL A 112 -2.78 -16.53 -23.94
N LYS A 113 -2.56 -16.90 -22.66
CA LYS A 113 -1.94 -18.19 -22.32
C LYS A 113 -2.86 -19.41 -22.40
N LYS A 114 -4.19 -19.22 -22.36
CA LYS A 114 -5.14 -20.32 -22.58
C LYS A 114 -5.34 -20.61 -24.07
N ALA A 115 -5.38 -19.57 -24.91
CA ALA A 115 -5.50 -19.74 -26.35
C ALA A 115 -4.27 -20.43 -26.98
N ALA A 116 -3.06 -20.08 -26.53
CA ALA A 116 -1.81 -20.69 -27.04
C ALA A 116 -1.56 -22.14 -26.59
N LYS A 117 -2.39 -22.69 -25.69
CA LYS A 117 -2.29 -24.09 -25.22
C LYS A 117 -3.39 -24.99 -25.79
N ALA A 118 -4.32 -24.41 -26.55
CA ALA A 118 -5.45 -25.08 -27.18
C ALA A 118 -5.36 -25.09 -28.71
N SER A 119 -4.23 -24.63 -29.27
CA SER A 119 -3.88 -24.61 -30.71
C SER A 119 -2.78 -25.60 -31.03
#